data_AF-A0A838WNH0-F1
#
_entry.id   AF-A0A838WNH0-F1
#
_cell.length_a   1.000
_cell.length_b   1.000
_cell.length_c   1.000
_cell.angle_alpha   90.00
_cell.angle_beta   90.00
_cell.angle_gamma   90.00
#
_symmetry.space_group_name_H-M   'P 1'
#
loop_
_entity.id
_entity.type
_entity.pdbx_description
1 polymer ?
#
loop_
_entity_poly.entity_id
_entity_poly.type
_entity_poly.pdbx_seq_one_letter_code
_entity_poly.pdbx_strand_id
1 'polypeptide(L)' 'AKSKVSEDDVNEHLERLSKFKRFFPRYESYRVLGAVAGMVIPLDVSRYAYRKGLFVIGQSGDNLVILNDDKFRPRGW' A
#
# COMPACT_ATOMS: atom_id res chain seq x y z
N ALA A 1 -2.75 -9.27 -5.82
CA ALA A 1 -2.00 -8.26 -6.59
C ALA A 1 -2.78 -7.96 -7.87
N LYS A 2 -2.80 -6.70 -8.32
CA LYS A 2 -3.51 -6.29 -9.55
C LYS A 2 -2.51 -6.10 -10.69
N SER A 3 -2.91 -6.34 -11.94
CA SER A 3 -2.03 -6.15 -13.09
C SER A 3 -1.65 -4.67 -13.29
N LYS A 4 -2.62 -3.76 -13.19
CA LYS A 4 -2.41 -2.31 -13.18
C LYS A 4 -3.10 -1.68 -11.98
N VAL A 5 -2.36 -0.94 -11.17
CA VAL A 5 -2.89 -0.21 -10.00
C VAL A 5 -3.32 1.20 -10.43
N SER A 6 -4.55 1.59 -10.08
CA SER A 6 -5.04 2.96 -10.23
C SER A 6 -5.07 3.71 -8.89
N GLU A 7 -5.27 5.02 -8.94
CA GLU A 7 -5.48 5.83 -7.73
C GLU A 7 -6.74 5.39 -6.96
N ASP A 8 -7.82 5.00 -7.66
CA ASP A 8 -9.05 4.50 -7.04
C ASP A 8 -8.81 3.20 -6.25
N ASP A 9 -7.97 2.30 -6.75
CA ASP A 9 -7.57 1.09 -6.01
C ASP A 9 -6.86 1.46 -4.69
N VAL A 10 -6.03 2.50 -4.72
CA VAL A 10 -5.36 3.01 -3.51
C VAL A 10 -6.39 3.57 -2.54
N ASN A 11 -7.36 4.36 -3.02
CA ASN A 11 -8.41 4.95 -2.19
C ASN A 11 -9.30 3.89 -1.55
N GLU A 12 -9.77 2.91 -2.32
CA GLU A 12 -10.56 1.78 -1.80
C GLU A 12 -9.78 1.01 -0.73
N HIS A 13 -8.49 0.76 -0.96
CA HIS A 13 -7.66 0.07 0.02
C HIS A 13 -7.50 0.87 1.32
N LEU A 14 -7.33 2.19 1.24
CA LEU A 14 -7.27 3.07 2.41
C LEU A 14 -8.56 3.04 3.23
N GLU A 15 -9.72 3.02 2.56
CA GLU A 15 -11.01 2.87 3.24
C GLU A 15 -11.11 1.53 3.99
N ARG A 16 -10.65 0.44 3.37
CA ARG A 16 -10.62 -0.88 4.00
C ARG A 16 -9.69 -0.92 5.21
N LEU A 17 -8.50 -0.32 5.11
CA LEU A 17 -7.55 -0.21 6.22
C LEU A 17 -8.14 0.58 7.39
N SER A 18 -8.86 1.68 7.13
CA SER A 18 -9.48 2.48 8.20
C SER A 18 -10.54 1.72 9.02
N LYS A 19 -11.13 0.67 8.43
CA LYS A 19 -12.14 -0.18 9.09
C LYS A 19 -11.55 -1.52 9.56
N PHE A 20 -10.27 -1.81 9.29
CA PHE A 20 -9.68 -3.13 9.50
C PHE A 20 -9.81 -3.61 10.95
N LYS A 21 -9.37 -2.80 11.93
CA LYS A 21 -9.41 -3.19 13.35
C LYS A 21 -10.83 -3.41 13.87
N ARG A 22 -11.84 -2.72 13.31
CA ARG A 22 -13.25 -2.94 13.65
C ARG A 22 -13.71 -4.35 13.24
N PHE A 23 -13.26 -4.84 12.09
CA PHE A 23 -13.62 -6.18 11.60
C PHE A 23 -12.69 -7.28 12.13
N PHE A 24 -11.48 -6.92 12.56
CA PHE A 24 -10.49 -7.85 13.10
C PHE A 24 -9.95 -7.36 14.45
N PRO A 25 -10.78 -7.39 15.52
CA PRO A 25 -10.42 -6.83 16.84
C PRO A 25 -9.21 -7.52 17.49
N ARG A 26 -8.90 -8.77 17.09
CA ARG A 26 -7.67 -9.45 17.52
C ARG A 26 -6.39 -8.64 17.22
N TYR A 27 -6.42 -7.74 16.23
CA TYR A 27 -5.27 -6.92 15.86
C TYR A 27 -5.29 -5.50 16.45
N GLU A 28 -6.19 -5.20 17.39
CA GLU A 28 -6.35 -3.84 17.94
C GLU A 28 -5.06 -3.28 18.55
N SER A 29 -4.33 -4.11 19.30
CA SER A 29 -3.05 -3.75 19.93
C SER A 29 -1.87 -3.75 18.96
N TYR A 30 -2.07 -4.14 17.70
CA TYR A 30 -0.99 -4.23 16.71
C TYR A 30 -0.96 -2.98 15.84
N ARG A 31 0.26 -2.62 15.40
CA ARG A 31 0.43 -1.59 14.37
C ARG A 31 0.17 -2.22 13.00
N VAL A 32 -0.94 -1.84 12.35
CA VAL A 32 -1.27 -2.31 11.01
C VAL A 32 -0.63 -1.39 9.98
N LEU A 33 0.12 -1.97 9.05
CA LEU A 33 0.74 -1.25 7.93
C LEU A 33 0.10 -1.73 6.62
N GLY A 34 -0.13 -0.80 5.70
CA GLY A 34 -0.73 -1.08 4.40
C GLY A 34 0.30 -1.13 3.27
N ALA A 35 -0.04 -1.88 2.21
CA ALA A 35 0.78 -1.96 1.01
C ALA A 35 -0.11 -2.08 -0.25
N VAL A 36 0.38 -1.55 -1.37
CA VAL A 36 -0.18 -1.81 -2.70
C VAL A 36 0.84 -2.57 -3.54
N ALA A 37 0.36 -3.54 -4.31
CA ALA A 37 1.20 -4.38 -5.14
C ALA A 37 0.59 -4.58 -6.54
N GLY A 38 1.41 -4.41 -7.57
CA GLY A 38 0.99 -4.67 -8.94
C GLY A 38 2.14 -4.80 -9.94
N MET A 39 1.83 -5.41 -11.08
CA MET A 39 2.79 -5.61 -12.17
C MET A 39 3.14 -4.28 -12.84
N VAL A 40 2.12 -3.43 -13.05
CA VAL A 40 2.25 -2.08 -13.59
C VAL A 40 1.71 -1.10 -12.57
N ILE A 41 2.57 -0.23 -12.06
CA ILE A 41 2.20 0.87 -11.17
C ILE A 41 2.66 2.17 -11.84
N PRO A 42 1.73 2.97 -12.40
CA PRO A 42 2.05 4.30 -12.91
C PRO A 42 2.78 5.14 -11.85
N LEU A 43 3.76 5.94 -12.25
CA LEU A 43 4.63 6.67 -11.32
C LEU A 43 3.86 7.64 -10.42
N ASP A 44 2.84 8.28 -10.96
CA ASP A 44 1.89 9.15 -10.25
C ASP A 44 1.12 8.38 -9.18
N VAL A 45 0.61 7.18 -9.51
CA VAL A 45 -0.09 6.29 -8.57
C VAL A 45 0.88 5.77 -7.49
N SER A 46 2.10 5.38 -7.87
CA SER A 46 3.16 4.97 -6.92
C SER A 46 3.47 6.08 -5.93
N ARG A 47 3.67 7.32 -6.42
CA ARG A 47 3.91 8.50 -5.57
C ARG A 47 2.71 8.82 -4.69
N TYR A 48 1.49 8.65 -5.20
CA TYR A 48 0.28 8.83 -4.42
C TYR A 48 0.21 7.83 -3.25
N ALA A 49 0.37 6.54 -3.52
CA ALA A 49 0.40 5.50 -2.50
C ALA A 49 1.52 5.71 -1.46
N TYR A 50 2.73 6.08 -1.93
CA TYR A 50 3.85 6.47 -1.07
C TYR A 50 3.45 7.61 -0.11
N ARG A 51 2.86 8.70 -0.63
CA ARG A 51 2.44 9.84 0.20
C ARG A 51 1.32 9.51 1.18
N LYS A 52 0.51 8.49 0.88
CA LYS A 52 -0.53 8.00 1.81
C LYS A 52 0.03 7.07 2.90
N GLY A 53 1.34 6.83 2.90
CA GLY A 53 2.02 6.00 3.90
C GLY A 53 1.88 4.50 3.64
N LEU A 54 1.66 4.11 2.38
CA LEU A 54 1.59 2.70 1.96
C LEU A 54 2.93 2.25 1.38
N PHE A 55 3.30 1.00 1.68
CA PHE A 55 4.38 0.36 0.93
C PHE A 55 3.93 0.13 -0.51
N VAL A 56 4.82 0.36 -1.46
CA VAL A 56 4.58 0.14 -2.89
C VAL A 56 5.47 -1.00 -3.34
N ILE A 57 4.86 -2.10 -3.76
CA ILE A 57 5.55 -3.30 -4.20
C ILE A 57 5.33 -3.43 -5.71
N GLY A 58 6.40 -3.24 -6.47
CA GLY A 58 6.39 -3.34 -7.92
C GLY A 58 7.26 -4.49 -8.42
N GLN A 59 7.32 -4.64 -9.72
CA GLN A 59 8.19 -5.59 -10.39
C GLN A 59 9.47 -4.89 -10.90
N SER A 60 10.62 -5.55 -10.71
CA SER A 60 11.91 -5.16 -11.28
C SER A 60 12.53 -6.40 -11.93
N GLY A 61 12.43 -6.51 -13.26
CA GLY A 61 12.75 -7.75 -13.97
C GLY A 61 11.83 -8.88 -13.52
N ASP A 62 12.40 -10.00 -13.09
CA ASP A 62 11.65 -11.16 -12.58
C ASP A 62 11.38 -11.11 -11.07
N ASN A 63 11.83 -10.05 -10.38
CA ASN A 63 11.72 -9.94 -8.93
C ASN A 63 10.65 -8.93 -8.50
N LEU A 64 10.07 -9.16 -7.32
CA LEU A 64 9.28 -8.16 -6.62
C LEU A 64 10.20 -7.30 -5.74
N VAL A 65 10.01 -5.99 -5.81
CA VAL A 65 10.81 -5.01 -5.06
C VAL A 65 9.90 -4.00 -4.35
N ILE A 66 10.35 -3.54 -3.19
CA ILE A 66 9.74 -2.39 -2.53
C ILE A 66 10.28 -1.13 -3.23
N LEU A 67 9.38 -0.32 -3.77
CA LEU A 67 9.71 0.90 -4.51
C LEU A 67 9.85 2.14 -3.60
N ASN A 68 9.51 2.02 -2.33
CA ASN A 68 9.73 3.08 -1.35
C ASN A 68 11.23 3.26 -1.08
N ASP A 69 11.65 4.51 -0.83
CA ASP A 69 13.00 4.84 -0.42
C ASP A 69 13.19 4.77 1.11
N ASP A 70 14.41 5.05 1.56
CA ASP A 70 14.82 5.09 2.98
C ASP A 70 14.14 6.20 3.79
N LYS A 71 13.62 7.23 3.12
CA LYS A 71 12.91 8.36 3.74
C LYS A 71 11.42 8.07 3.97
N PHE A 72 10.92 6.95 3.44
CA PHE A 72 9.53 6.58 3.56
C PHE A 72 9.07 6.43 5.01
N ARG A 73 7.91 7.01 5.32
CA ARG A 73 7.28 6.93 6.64
C ARG A 73 5.96 6.18 6.54
N PRO A 74 5.89 4.92 7.02
CA PRO A 74 4.65 4.14 6.93
C PRO A 74 3.61 4.67 7.92
N ARG A 75 2.38 4.84 7.42
CA ARG A 75 1.23 5.18 8.26
C ARG A 75 0.76 3.92 8.98
N GLY A 76 0.33 4.08 10.23
CA GLY A 76 -0.34 3.02 10.99
C GLY A 76 -1.86 3.20 10.92
N TRP A 77 -2.59 2.08 10.88
CA TRP A 77 -4.04 2.02 11.01
C TRP A 77 -4.45 1.22 12.25
#